data_AF-A0AB34AL47-F1
#
_entry.id   AF-A0AB34AL47-F1
#
_cell.length_a   1.000
_cell.length_b   1.000
_cell.length_c   1.000
_cell.angle_alpha   90.00
_cell.angle_beta   90.00
_cell.angle_gamma   90.00
#
_symmetry.space_group_name_H-M   'P 1'
#
loop_
_entity.id
_entity.type
_entity.pdbx_description
1 polymer ?
#
loop_
_entity_poly.entity_id
_entity_poly.type
_entity_poly.pdbx_seq_one_letter_code
_entity_poly.pdbx_strand_id
1 'polypeptide(L)' 'MGIGKKLLTNAFEYAKKNGYKNIEVGTGNSSIGQIIFYQKMGFRMRNIDVGFYDRNYNEKIYENGILCRDMIRFIKEL' A
#
# COMPACT_ATOMS: atom_id res chain seq x y z
N MET A 1 -2.35 16.24 12.35
CA MET A 1 -1.39 15.39 11.60
C MET A 1 -1.52 13.95 12.08
N GLY A 2 -1.93 13.01 11.24
CA GLY A 2 -2.05 11.59 11.62
C GLY A 2 -0.71 10.85 11.64
N ILE A 3 -0.59 9.80 12.47
CA ILE A 3 0.65 9.01 12.64
C ILE A 3 1.09 8.37 11.32
N GLY A 4 0.15 7.82 10.53
CA GLY A 4 0.48 7.22 9.23
C GLY A 4 1.18 8.19 8.28
N LYS A 5 0.75 9.46 8.23
CA LYS A 5 1.42 10.48 7.42
C LYS A 5 2.86 10.71 7.89
N LYS A 6 3.09 10.78 9.21
CA LYS A 6 4.45 10.93 9.77
C LYS A 6 5.35 9.74 9.41
N LEU A 7 4.83 8.52 9.50
CA LEU A 7 5.55 7.31 9.13
C LEU A 7 5.97 7.31 7.65
N LEU A 8 5.05 7.65 6.74
CA LEU A 8 5.39 7.71 5.32
C LEU A 8 6.35 8.85 4.99
N THR A 9 6.17 10.05 5.57
CA THR A 9 7.12 11.14 5.37
C THR A 9 8.52 10.75 5.82
N ASN A 10 8.67 10.08 6.97
CA ASN A 10 9.97 9.58 7.41
C ASN A 10 10.55 8.53 6.46
N ALA A 11 9.72 7.62 5.93
CA ALA A 11 10.15 6.63 4.93
C ALA A 11 10.62 7.30 3.62
N PHE A 12 9.97 8.39 3.21
CA PHE A 12 10.36 9.17 2.02
C PHE A 12 11.73 9.81 2.21
N GLU A 13 11.94 10.48 3.36
CA GLU A 13 13.23 11.09 3.69
C GLU A 13 14.35 10.07 3.77
N TYR A 14 14.10 8.92 4.42
CA TYR A 14 15.06 7.82 4.46
C TYR A 14 15.43 7.34 3.06
N ALA A 15 14.44 7.10 2.21
CA ALA A 15 14.68 6.55 0.89
C ALA A 15 15.44 7.55 -0.01
N LYS A 16 15.10 8.85 0.05
CA LYS A 16 15.84 9.92 -0.63
C LYS A 16 17.29 9.98 -0.18
N LYS A 17 17.53 9.96 1.14
CA LYS A 17 18.88 10.00 1.72
C LYS A 17 19.76 8.83 1.28
N ASN A 18 19.15 7.68 1.02
CA ASN A 18 19.84 6.47 0.56
C ASN A 18 19.87 6.32 -0.98
N GLY A 19 19.47 7.34 -1.74
CA GLY A 19 19.56 7.34 -3.21
C GLY A 19 18.53 6.47 -3.92
N TYR A 20 17.47 6.03 -3.24
CA TYR A 20 16.36 5.35 -3.89
C TYR A 20 15.55 6.34 -4.73
N LYS A 21 15.09 5.90 -5.90
CA LYS A 21 14.29 6.72 -6.83
C LYS A 21 12.79 6.58 -6.62
N ASN A 22 12.36 5.45 -6.07
CA ASN A 22 10.96 5.06 -5.94
C ASN A 22 10.71 4.36 -4.62
N ILE A 23 9.47 4.46 -4.13
CA ILE A 23 8.94 3.61 -3.05
C ILE A 23 7.72 2.89 -3.57
N GLU A 24 7.62 1.60 -3.25
CA GLU A 24 6.41 0.81 -3.50
C GLU A 24 5.73 0.42 -2.20
N VAL A 25 4.40 0.37 -2.23
CA VAL A 25 3.57 -0.15 -1.13
C VAL A 25 2.51 -1.09 -1.70
N GLY A 26 2.14 -2.11 -0.92
CA GLY A 26 1.07 -3.06 -1.23
C GLY A 26 0.00 -3.01 -0.16
N THR A 27 -1.27 -3.09 -0.55
CA THR A 27 -2.40 -3.19 0.37
C THR A 27 -3.49 -4.09 -0.21
N GLY A 28 -4.40 -4.56 0.63
CA GLY A 28 -5.51 -5.40 0.20
C GLY A 28 -6.50 -4.64 -0.68
N ASN A 29 -7.13 -5.34 -1.62
CA ASN A 29 -8.23 -4.78 -2.42
C ASN A 29 -9.42 -4.32 -1.54
N SER A 30 -9.58 -4.90 -0.35
CA SER A 30 -10.61 -4.53 0.64
C SER A 30 -10.24 -3.31 1.49
N SER A 31 -8.95 -2.92 1.52
CA SER A 31 -8.42 -1.90 2.43
C SER A 31 -8.67 -0.47 1.91
N ILE A 32 -9.94 -0.11 1.71
CA ILE A 32 -10.37 1.15 1.06
C ILE A 32 -9.76 2.41 1.70
N GLY A 33 -9.69 2.46 3.03
CA GLY A 33 -9.08 3.59 3.74
C GLY A 33 -7.59 3.75 3.42
N GLN A 34 -6.87 2.65 3.25
CA GLN A 34 -5.45 2.63 2.91
C GLN A 34 -5.23 3.04 1.44
N ILE A 35 -6.09 2.57 0.53
CA ILE A 35 -6.09 2.99 -0.87
C ILE A 35 -6.21 4.51 -0.99
N ILE A 36 -7.21 5.11 -0.33
CA ILE A 36 -7.40 6.56 -0.29
C ILE A 36 -6.20 7.25 0.33
N PHE A 37 -5.69 6.71 1.44
CA PHE A 37 -4.55 7.29 2.15
C PHE A 37 -3.28 7.33 1.30
N TYR A 38 -2.91 6.23 0.64
CA TYR A 38 -1.71 6.18 -0.20
C TYR A 38 -1.83 7.12 -1.41
N GLN A 39 -3.01 7.19 -2.05
CA GLN A 39 -3.24 8.17 -3.12
C GLN A 39 -3.06 9.61 -2.63
N LYS A 40 -3.61 9.96 -1.46
CA LYS A 40 -3.40 11.28 -0.83
C LYS A 40 -1.93 11.57 -0.49
N MET A 41 -1.12 10.53 -0.30
CA MET A 41 0.32 10.64 -0.04
C MET A 41 1.17 10.68 -1.33
N GLY A 42 0.51 10.75 -2.50
CA GLY A 42 1.17 10.89 -3.80
C GLY A 42 1.66 9.57 -4.41
N PHE A 43 1.16 8.43 -3.92
CA PHE A 43 1.35 7.16 -4.58
C PHE A 43 0.35 6.97 -5.73
N ARG A 44 0.79 6.34 -6.82
CA ARG A 44 -0.02 5.95 -7.97
C ARG A 44 -0.20 4.44 -7.99
N MET A 45 -1.43 3.96 -8.24
CA MET A 45 -1.66 2.52 -8.49
C MET A 45 -0.87 2.08 -9.72
N ARG A 46 -0.13 0.98 -9.59
CA ARG A 46 0.77 0.46 -10.62
C ARG A 46 0.33 -0.90 -11.16
N ASN A 47 -0.07 -1.81 -10.27
CA ASN A 47 -0.42 -3.17 -10.63
C ASN A 47 -1.38 -3.79 -9.61
N ILE A 48 -2.02 -4.90 -9.99
CA ILE A 48 -2.75 -5.78 -9.07
C ILE A 48 -2.08 -7.15 -9.11
N ASP A 49 -1.69 -7.65 -7.94
CA ASP A 49 -1.28 -9.03 -7.76
C ASP A 49 -2.51 -9.86 -7.37
N VAL A 50 -3.13 -10.47 -8.39
CA VAL A 50 -4.39 -11.21 -8.27
C VAL A 50 -4.19 -12.47 -7.44
N GLY A 51 -5.02 -12.68 -6.41
CA GLY A 51 -4.97 -13.86 -5.54
C GLY A 51 -3.79 -13.86 -4.57
N PHE A 52 -3.13 -12.72 -4.36
CA PHE A 52 -2.01 -12.62 -3.43
C PHE A 52 -2.35 -13.15 -2.04
N TYR A 53 -3.51 -12.79 -1.50
CA TYR A 53 -3.87 -13.20 -0.13
C TYR A 53 -4.28 -14.68 -0.07
N ASP A 54 -5.02 -15.17 -1.06
CA ASP A 54 -5.41 -16.60 -1.14
C ASP A 54 -4.18 -17.52 -1.24
N ARG A 55 -3.10 -17.08 -1.90
CA ARG A 55 -1.85 -17.85 -2.01
C ARG A 55 -0.98 -17.81 -0.75
N ASN A 56 -1.07 -16.74 0.04
CA ASN A 56 -0.16 -16.50 1.17
C ASN A 56 -0.80 -16.73 2.55
N TYR A 57 -2.13 -16.87 2.62
CA TYR A 57 -2.86 -17.09 3.86
C TYR A 57 -3.86 -18.23 3.68
N ASN A 58 -3.87 -19.15 4.66
CA ASN A 58 -4.81 -20.28 4.65
C ASN A 58 -6.26 -19.85 4.98
N GLU A 59 -6.42 -18.77 5.75
CA GLU A 59 -7.72 -18.25 6.16
C GLU A 59 -8.13 -17.07 5.30
N LYS A 60 -9.44 -16.99 5.00
CA LYS A 60 -10.01 -15.86 4.26
C LYS A 60 -10.03 -14.61 5.14
N ILE A 61 -9.48 -13.52 4.61
CA ILE A 61 -9.44 -12.23 5.28
C ILE A 61 -10.61 -11.38 4.77
N TYR A 62 -11.42 -10.83 5.68
CA TYR A 62 -12.52 -9.94 5.35
C TYR A 62 -12.35 -8.59 6.07
N GLU A 63 -12.50 -7.49 5.32
CA GLU A 63 -12.53 -6.14 5.87
C GLU A 63 -13.78 -5.43 5.36
N ASN A 64 -14.58 -4.85 6.26
CA ASN A 64 -15.84 -4.18 5.91
C ASN A 64 -16.79 -5.04 5.05
N GLY A 65 -16.79 -6.36 5.26
CA GLY A 65 -17.58 -7.31 4.47
C GLY A 65 -17.04 -7.63 3.07
N ILE A 66 -15.88 -7.08 2.69
CA ILE A 66 -15.22 -7.34 1.41
C ILE A 66 -14.12 -8.38 1.63
N LEU A 67 -14.08 -9.41 0.78
CA LEU A 67 -12.99 -10.38 0.77
C LEU A 67 -11.68 -9.72 0.28
N CYS A 68 -10.65 -9.79 1.13
CA CYS A 68 -9.28 -9.43 0.79
C CYS A 68 -8.63 -10.61 0.07
N ARG A 69 -8.51 -10.50 -1.25
CA ARG A 69 -8.01 -11.57 -2.15
C ARG A 69 -6.80 -11.12 -2.96
N ASP A 70 -6.80 -9.88 -3.42
CA ASP A 70 -5.82 -9.33 -4.34
C ASP A 70 -5.02 -8.21 -3.65
N MET A 71 -3.72 -8.11 -3.96
CA MET A 71 -2.90 -7.00 -3.48
C MET A 71 -2.82 -5.90 -4.54
N ILE A 72 -3.24 -4.69 -4.17
CA ILE A 72 -3.05 -3.50 -5.00
C ILE A 72 -1.66 -2.94 -4.71
N ARG A 73 -0.84 -2.86 -5.76
CA ARG A 73 0.52 -2.31 -5.72
C ARG A 73 0.51 -0.86 -6.15
N PHE A 74 1.11 -0.01 -5.32
CA PHE A 74 1.31 1.40 -5.62
C PHE A 74 2.79 1.73 -5.71
N ILE A 75 3.11 2.79 -6.45
CA ILE A 75 4.45 3.36 -6.56
C ILE A 75 4.41 4.87 -6.37
N LYS A 76 5.43 5.42 -5.74
CA LYS A 76 5.70 6.85 -5.67
C LYS A 76 7.14 7.11 -6.09
N GLU A 77 7.33 8.00 -7.05
CA GLU A 77 8.64 8.60 -7.35
C GLU A 77 9.00 9.60 -6.24
N LEU A 78 10.27 9.59 -5.82
CA LEU A 78 10.79 10.35 -4.67
C LEU A 78 11.37 11.71 -5.06
#